data_AF-A0AA35IDR2-F1
#
_entry.id   AF-A0AA35IDR2-F1
#
_cell.length_a   1.000
_cell.length_b   1.000
_cell.length_c   1.000
_cell.angle_alpha   90.00
_cell.angle_beta   90.00
_cell.angle_gamma   90.00
#
_symmetry.space_group_name_H-M   'P 1'
#
loop_
_entity.id
_entity.type
_entity.pdbx_description
1 polymer ?
#
loop_
_entity_poly.entity_id
_entity_poly.type
_entity_poly.pdbx_seq_one_letter_code
_entity_poly.pdbx_strand_id
1 'polypeptide(L)'
;MNNDPRFPRYADSHDPFWPRVDLGRLRERLNLTWPVSEAALEVAARCAAIDAAREFARWRAVLRERGYKRLEDVAGHDQGRALRVCYIRFVEAAVMYSLGACSYLTTVRRRAADA
;
A
#
# COMPACT_ATOMS: atom_id res chain seq x y z
N MET A 1 11.48 19.86 -0.63
CA MET A 1 10.49 18.80 -0.93
C MET A 1 9.12 19.47 -1.03
N ASN A 2 8.57 19.60 -2.24
CA ASN A 2 7.33 20.35 -2.45
C ASN A 2 6.16 19.63 -1.77
N ASN A 3 5.58 20.28 -0.76
CA ASN A 3 4.42 19.81 -0.01
C ASN A 3 3.11 20.30 -0.67
N ASP A 4 3.07 20.39 -2.01
CA ASP A 4 1.87 20.88 -2.71
C ASP A 4 0.82 19.75 -2.76
N PRO A 5 -0.37 19.93 -2.15
CA PRO A 5 -1.44 18.94 -2.12
C PRO A 5 -2.04 18.65 -3.51
N ARG A 6 -1.71 19.44 -4.54
CA ARG A 6 -2.22 19.27 -5.90
C ARG A 6 -1.53 18.17 -6.71
N PHE A 7 -0.38 17.66 -6.25
CA PHE A 7 0.31 16.58 -6.94
C PHE A 7 0.02 15.22 -6.29
N PRO A 8 -0.39 14.21 -7.07
CA PRO A 8 -0.57 12.86 -6.55
C PRO A 8 0.73 12.35 -5.93
N ARG A 9 0.66 11.96 -4.66
CA ARG A 9 1.77 11.32 -3.95
C ARG A 9 1.62 9.83 -4.08
N TYR A 10 2.71 9.16 -4.42
CA TYR A 10 2.72 7.72 -4.61
C TYR A 10 3.66 7.05 -3.62
N ALA A 11 3.17 6.04 -2.91
CA ALA A 11 4.01 5.11 -2.18
C ALA A 11 4.56 4.06 -3.15
N ASP A 12 5.59 4.44 -3.90
CA ASP A 12 6.16 3.58 -4.91
C ASP A 12 7.06 2.49 -4.32
N SER A 13 6.81 1.26 -4.77
CA SER A 13 7.83 0.23 -4.86
C SER A 13 8.68 0.51 -6.11
N HIS A 14 10.00 0.31 -6.03
CA HIS A 14 10.90 0.50 -7.19
C HIS A 14 10.62 -0.46 -8.35
N ASP A 15 9.75 -1.46 -8.14
CA ASP A 15 9.34 -2.39 -9.18
C ASP A 15 8.14 -1.84 -9.98
N PRO A 16 8.31 -1.56 -11.30
CA PRO A 16 7.24 -1.06 -12.15
C PRO A 16 6.16 -2.09 -12.50
N PHE A 17 6.33 -3.36 -12.08
CA PHE A 17 5.33 -4.40 -12.32
C PHE A 17 4.02 -4.13 -11.55
N TRP A 18 4.13 -3.62 -10.32
CA TRP A 18 2.99 -3.40 -9.44
C TRP A 18 2.35 -2.02 -9.68
N PRO A 19 1.02 -1.90 -9.57
CA PRO A 19 0.36 -0.62 -9.69
C PRO A 19 0.83 0.33 -8.59
N ARG A 20 1.08 1.59 -8.97
CA ARG A 20 1.47 2.64 -8.01
C ARG A 20 0.36 2.88 -6.99
N VAL A 21 0.75 3.08 -5.74
CA VAL A 21 -0.19 3.33 -4.64
C VAL A 21 -0.34 4.83 -4.45
N ASP A 22 -1.42 5.40 -4.99
CA ASP A 22 -1.79 6.80 -4.81
C ASP A 22 -2.30 7.03 -3.38
N LEU A 23 -1.61 7.88 -2.61
CA LEU A 23 -1.92 8.14 -1.20
C LEU A 23 -3.27 8.86 -1.01
N GLY A 24 -3.65 9.75 -1.93
CA GLY A 24 -4.93 10.45 -1.85
C GLY A 24 -6.09 9.49 -2.06
N ARG A 25 -6.02 8.68 -3.12
CA ARG A 25 -7.02 7.62 -3.38
C ARG A 25 -7.04 6.57 -2.29
N LEU A 26 -5.88 6.20 -1.74
CA LEU A 26 -5.80 5.25 -0.64
C LEU A 26 -6.51 5.80 0.60
N ARG A 27 -6.26 7.06 0.96
CA ARG A 27 -6.92 7.73 2.10
C ARG A 27 -8.43 7.74 1.95
N GLU A 28 -8.93 8.13 0.78
CA GLU A 28 -10.36 8.12 0.46
C GLU A 28 -10.96 6.72 0.57
N ARG A 29 -10.30 5.71 -0.03
CA ARG A 29 -10.77 4.32 -0.01
C ARG A 29 -10.79 3.70 1.37
N LEU A 30 -9.81 4.02 2.21
CA LEU A 30 -9.73 3.51 3.57
C LEU A 30 -10.71 4.21 4.52
N ASN A 31 -11.30 5.34 4.10
CA ASN A 31 -12.22 6.14 4.90
C ASN A 31 -11.71 6.36 6.35
N LEU A 32 -10.44 6.77 6.47
CA LEU A 32 -9.77 6.91 7.76
C LEU A 32 -10.48 7.97 8.61
N THR A 33 -11.19 7.52 9.66
CA THR A 33 -12.00 8.36 10.55
C THR A 33 -11.21 9.05 11.65
N TRP A 34 -9.96 8.63 11.89
CA TRP A 34 -9.06 9.21 12.90
C TRP A 34 -7.94 10.04 12.24
N PRO A 35 -7.35 11.00 12.98
CA PRO A 35 -6.29 11.83 12.44
C PRO A 35 -5.02 10.99 12.20
N VAL A 36 -4.79 10.62 10.93
CA VAL A 36 -3.53 10.06 10.43
C VAL A 36 -2.76 11.15 9.69
N SER A 37 -1.50 11.35 10.08
CA SER A 37 -0.60 12.26 9.37
C SER A 37 -0.22 11.70 8.00
N GLU A 38 -0.03 12.57 7.01
CA GLU A 38 0.37 12.17 5.66
C GLU A 38 1.68 11.37 5.66
N ALA A 39 2.63 11.73 6.54
CA ALA A 39 3.89 11.00 6.69
C ALA A 39 3.67 9.56 7.22
N ALA A 40 2.77 9.36 8.18
CA ALA A 40 2.46 8.02 8.68
C ALA A 40 1.76 7.17 7.61
N LEU A 41 0.84 7.77 6.84
CA LEU A 41 0.18 7.10 5.71
C LEU A 41 1.20 6.70 4.63
N GLU A 42 2.11 7.60 4.27
CA GLU A 42 3.16 7.34 3.27
C GLU A 42 4.06 6.18 3.67
N VAL A 43 4.56 6.18 4.92
CA VAL A 43 5.42 5.11 5.44
C VAL A 43 4.66 3.77 5.46
N ALA A 44 3.43 3.75 6.00
CA ALA A 44 2.61 2.55 6.04
C ALA A 44 2.32 2.00 4.64
N ALA A 45 1.98 2.86 3.69
CA ALA A 45 1.72 2.48 2.30
C ALA A 45 2.97 1.93 1.60
N ARG A 46 4.15 2.51 1.87
CA ARG A 46 5.41 2.02 1.29
C ARG A 46 5.78 0.63 1.84
N CYS A 47 5.65 0.43 3.15
CA CYS A 47 5.85 -0.89 3.77
C CYS A 47 4.87 -1.92 3.19
N ALA A 48 3.58 -1.57 3.11
CA ALA A 48 2.56 -2.43 2.55
C ALA A 48 2.83 -2.81 1.08
N ALA A 49 3.31 -1.88 0.25
CA ALA A 49 3.68 -2.15 -1.14
C ALA A 49 4.89 -3.11 -1.24
N ILE A 50 5.88 -2.98 -0.36
CA ILE A 50 7.02 -3.91 -0.28
C ILE A 50 6.55 -5.30 0.14
N ASP A 51 5.69 -5.38 1.15
CA ASP A 51 5.19 -6.66 1.66
C ASP A 51 4.29 -7.36 0.63
N ALA A 52 3.43 -6.61 -0.07
CA ALA A 52 2.67 -7.13 -1.19
C ALA A 52 3.58 -7.66 -2.30
N ALA A 53 4.61 -6.90 -2.68
CA ALA A 53 5.56 -7.33 -3.71
C ALA A 53 6.31 -8.62 -3.34
N ARG A 54 6.56 -8.84 -2.04
CA ARG A 54 7.15 -10.09 -1.52
C ARG A 54 6.15 -11.23 -1.56
N GLU A 55 4.94 -11.02 -1.06
CA GLU A 55 3.86 -12.02 -1.01
C GLU A 55 3.55 -12.56 -2.42
N PHE A 56 3.43 -11.67 -3.40
CA PHE A 56 3.10 -12.03 -4.77
C PHE A 56 4.32 -12.26 -5.68
N ALA A 57 5.53 -12.43 -5.12
CA ALA A 57 6.77 -12.51 -5.91
C ALA A 57 6.79 -13.69 -6.90
N ARG A 58 6.23 -14.85 -6.51
CA ARG A 58 6.14 -16.04 -7.38
C ARG A 58 5.23 -15.79 -8.59
N TRP A 59 4.07 -15.16 -8.37
CA TRP A 59 3.16 -14.78 -9.44
C TRP A 59 3.82 -13.81 -10.42
N ARG A 60 4.51 -12.79 -9.90
CA ARG A 60 5.28 -11.85 -10.71
C ARG A 60 6.35 -12.54 -11.55
N ALA A 61 7.08 -13.51 -11.00
CA ALA A 61 8.10 -14.26 -11.74
C ALA A 61 7.50 -15.01 -12.94
N VAL A 62 6.45 -15.81 -12.71
CA VAL A 62 5.76 -16.57 -13.77
C VAL A 62 5.19 -15.65 -14.86
N LEU A 63 4.63 -14.50 -14.47
CA LEU A 63 4.07 -13.54 -15.43
C LEU A 63 5.16 -12.84 -16.26
N ARG A 64 6.32 -12.54 -15.65
CA ARG A 64 7.47 -11.99 -16.39
C ARG A 64 8.08 -12.97 -17.37
N GLU A 65 8.13 -14.27 -17.04
CA GLU A 65 8.56 -15.32 -17.97
C GLU A 65 7.64 -15.40 -19.19
N ARG A 66 6.36 -15.06 -19.04
CA ARG A 66 5.39 -14.95 -20.13
C ARG A 66 5.44 -13.62 -20.89
N GLY A 67 6.37 -12.72 -20.52
CA GLY A 67 6.59 -11.43 -21.19
C GLY A 67 5.78 -10.25 -20.65
N TYR A 68 4.96 -10.44 -19.61
CA TYR A 68 4.20 -9.35 -19.01
C TYR A 68 5.12 -8.45 -18.18
N LYS A 69 5.06 -7.13 -18.42
CA LYS A 69 5.93 -6.14 -17.75
C LYS A 69 5.22 -5.45 -16.60
N ARG A 70 3.89 -5.38 -16.66
CA ARG A 70 3.03 -4.75 -15.67
C ARG A 70 1.84 -5.63 -15.33
N LEU A 71 1.29 -5.43 -14.14
CA LEU A 71 0.07 -6.11 -13.71
C LEU A 71 -1.15 -5.67 -14.55
N GLU A 72 -1.16 -4.44 -15.05
CA GLU A 72 -2.23 -3.98 -15.96
C GLU A 72 -2.27 -4.77 -17.27
N ASP A 73 -1.11 -5.23 -17.76
CA ASP A 73 -1.02 -5.99 -19.01
C ASP A 73 -1.77 -7.34 -18.91
N VAL A 74 -1.92 -7.88 -17.70
CA VAL A 74 -2.60 -9.15 -17.44
C VAL A 74 -4.06 -8.96 -17.04
N ALA A 75 -4.48 -7.73 -16.70
CA ALA A 75 -5.83 -7.43 -16.25
C ALA A 75 -6.91 -7.52 -17.35
N GLY A 76 -6.53 -7.80 -18.61
CA GLY A 76 -7.45 -8.20 -19.66
C GLY A 76 -8.10 -9.58 -19.42
N HIS A 77 -7.49 -10.42 -18.58
CA HIS A 77 -7.98 -11.76 -18.23
C HIS A 77 -8.56 -11.83 -16.82
N ASP A 78 -9.51 -12.73 -16.59
CA ASP A 78 -10.21 -12.89 -15.31
C ASP A 78 -9.24 -13.13 -14.14
N GLN A 79 -8.26 -14.01 -14.33
CA GLN A 79 -7.25 -14.34 -13.33
C GLN A 79 -6.30 -13.16 -13.06
N GLY A 80 -5.97 -12.37 -14.09
CA GLY A 80 -5.17 -11.16 -13.92
C GLY A 80 -5.93 -10.06 -13.19
N ARG A 81 -7.25 -9.92 -13.46
CA ARG A 81 -8.12 -9.02 -12.67
C ARG A 81 -8.21 -9.45 -11.22
N ALA A 82 -8.36 -10.75 -10.96
CA ALA A 82 -8.36 -11.28 -9.60
C ALA A 82 -7.05 -10.98 -8.88
N LEU A 83 -5.89 -11.21 -9.51
CA LEU A 83 -4.58 -10.89 -8.94
C LEU A 83 -4.44 -9.39 -8.62
N ARG A 84 -4.91 -8.52 -9.52
CA ARG A 84 -4.93 -7.07 -9.28
C ARG A 84 -5.78 -6.70 -8.07
N VAL A 85 -6.97 -7.29 -7.92
CA VAL A 85 -7.83 -7.08 -6.76
C VAL A 85 -7.13 -7.55 -5.49
N CYS A 86 -6.53 -8.75 -5.49
CA CYS A 86 -5.80 -9.30 -4.34
C CYS A 86 -4.64 -8.39 -3.90
N TYR A 87 -3.85 -7.90 -4.86
CA TYR A 87 -2.76 -6.96 -4.57
C TYR A 87 -3.27 -5.69 -3.89
N ILE A 88 -4.31 -5.05 -4.45
CA ILE A 88 -4.86 -3.81 -3.90
C ILE A 88 -5.43 -4.05 -2.49
N ARG A 89 -6.18 -5.14 -2.29
CA ARG A 89 -6.76 -5.47 -0.98
C ARG A 89 -5.71 -5.80 0.06
N PHE A 90 -4.62 -6.47 -0.33
CA PHE A 90 -3.49 -6.72 0.56
C PHE A 90 -2.88 -5.40 1.03
N VAL A 91 -2.59 -4.47 0.10
CA VAL A 91 -2.02 -3.16 0.44
C VAL A 91 -2.94 -2.39 1.39
N GLU A 92 -4.24 -2.32 1.09
CA GLU A 92 -5.23 -1.67 1.96
C GLU A 92 -5.24 -2.26 3.38
N ALA A 93 -5.29 -3.59 3.49
CA ALA A 93 -5.32 -4.28 4.78
C ALA A 93 -4.02 -4.08 5.57
N ALA A 94 -2.86 -4.18 4.92
CA ALA A 94 -1.55 -3.97 5.54
C ALA A 94 -1.38 -2.53 6.05
N VAL A 95 -1.87 -1.54 5.30
CA VAL A 95 -1.87 -0.14 5.74
C VAL A 95 -2.75 0.04 6.97
N MET A 96 -4.00 -0.44 6.94
CA MET A 96 -4.90 -0.35 8.09
C MET A 96 -4.32 -1.04 9.32
N TYR A 97 -3.75 -2.23 9.15
CA TYR A 97 -3.11 -2.97 10.22
C TYR A 97 -1.94 -2.19 10.83
N SER A 98 -1.04 -1.66 10.00
CA SER A 98 0.11 -0.87 10.45
C SER A 98 -0.31 0.40 11.21
N LEU A 99 -1.30 1.13 10.69
CA LEU A 99 -1.83 2.33 11.34
C LEU A 99 -2.54 2.02 12.67
N GLY A 100 -3.32 0.93 12.72
CA GLY A 100 -3.96 0.46 13.95
C GLY A 100 -2.96 -0.05 15.01
N ALA A 101 -1.90 -0.74 14.59
CA ALA A 101 -0.83 -1.13 15.50
C ALA A 101 -0.09 0.10 16.06
N CYS A 102 0.12 1.14 15.24
CA CYS A 102 0.77 2.37 15.66
C CYS A 102 -0.07 3.17 16.67
N SER A 103 -1.40 3.20 16.51
CA SER A 103 -2.29 3.82 17.50
C SER A 103 -2.28 3.09 18.84
N TYR A 104 -2.22 1.75 18.82
CA TYR A 104 -2.05 0.94 20.03
C TYR A 104 -0.73 1.28 20.74
N LEU A 105 0.40 1.30 20.03
CA LEU A 105 1.72 1.59 20.60
C LEU A 105 1.83 3.02 21.17
N THR A 106 1.22 4.00 20.50
CA THR A 106 1.17 5.40 20.98
C THR A 106 0.42 5.49 22.31
N THR A 107 -0.69 4.76 22.43
CA THR A 107 -1.50 4.72 23.66
C THR A 107 -0.71 4.09 24.82
N VAL A 108 0.03 3.01 24.56
CA VAL A 108 0.87 2.35 25.57
C VAL A 108 2.01 3.27 26.05
N ARG A 109 2.70 3.96 25.12
CA ARG A 109 3.78 4.91 25.48
C ARG A 109 3.29 6.05 26.35
N ARG A 110 2.08 6.58 26.09
CA ARG A 110 1.51 7.68 26.89
C ARG A 110 1.21 7.22 28.31
N ARG A 111 0.58 6.06 28.47
CA ARG A 111 0.31 5.46 29.80
C ARG A 111 1.58 5.18 30.61
N ALA A 112 2.68 4.83 29.94
CA ALA A 112 3.97 4.61 30.60
C ALA A 112 4.70 5.91 31.01
N ALA A 113 4.32 7.06 30.45
CA ALA A 113 4.88 8.36 30.83
C ALA A 113 4.08 9.07 31.94
N ASP A 114 2.81 8.66 32.13
CA ASP A 114 1.90 9.21 33.14
C ASP A 114 1.88 8.39 34.46
N ALA A 115 2.76 7.38 34.59
CA ALA A 115 2.90 6.48 35.74
C ALA A 115 4.30 6.62 36.39
#